data_AF-A0A2P5BVU9-F1
#
_entry.id   AF-A0A2P5BVU9-F1
#
_cell.length_a   1.000
_cell.length_b   1.000
_cell.length_c   1.000
_cell.angle_alpha   90.00
_cell.angle_beta   90.00
_cell.angle_gamma   90.00
#
_symmetry.space_group_name_H-M   'P 1'
#
loop_
_entity.id
_entity.type
_entity.pdbx_description
1 polymer ?
#
loop_
_entity_poly.entity_id
_entity_poly.type
_entity_poly.pdbx_seq_one_letter_code
_entity_poly.pdbx_strand_id
1 'polypeptide(L)' 'GVLALNGITLPGKTDAEHKHILFSSCNDNTVRIYELPSFEEKGRLFARQEVRTIQKGPGGLLFTGDGTGLTTVWKMNA' A
#
# COMPACT_ATOMS: atom_id res chain seq x y z
N GLY A 1 -13.40 -4.23 2.14
CA GLY A 1 -12.09 -3.54 2.10
C GLY A 1 -11.05 -4.32 2.88
N VAL A 2 -9.97 -4.72 2.21
CA VAL A 2 -8.76 -5.26 2.86
C VAL A 2 -7.82 -4.11 3.20
N LEU A 3 -7.29 -4.12 4.42
CA LEU A 3 -6.31 -3.15 4.89
C LEU A 3 -4.96 -3.85 5.02
N ALA A 4 -3.91 -3.23 4.48
CA ALA A 4 -2.54 -3.70 4.67
C ALA A 4 -1.68 -2.54 5.18
N LEU A 5 -1.09 -2.73 6.37
CA LEU A 5 -0.14 -1.79 6.95
C LEU A 5 1.27 -2.20 6.52
N ASN A 6 1.96 -1.35 5.76
CA ASN A 6 3.36 -1.56 5.44
C ASN A 6 4.23 -0.80 6.45
N GLY A 7 4.67 -1.50 7.48
CA GLY A 7 5.79 -1.04 8.30
C GLY A 7 7.09 -1.18 7.49
N ILE A 8 7.64 -0.06 7.02
CA ILE A 8 9.07 0.04 6.75
C ILE A 8 9.68 0.67 8.00
N THR A 9 10.48 -0.10 8.73
CA THR A 9 11.47 0.45 9.66
C THR A 9 12.82 0.18 9.00
N LEU A 10 13.43 1.21 8.43
CA LEU A 10 14.81 1.12 7.95
C LEU A 10 15.72 1.00 9.17
N PRO A 11 16.66 0.05 9.24
CA PRO A 11 17.66 0.05 10.30
C PRO A 11 18.60 1.23 10.05
N GLY A 12 18.64 2.17 11.00
CA GLY A 12 19.69 3.20 11.05
C GLY A 12 19.32 4.59 10.52
N LYS A 13 18.26 5.19 11.06
CA LYS A 13 18.28 6.61 11.47
C LYS A 13 17.04 6.88 12.32
N THR A 14 17.28 7.25 13.57
CA THR A 14 16.32 7.92 14.43
C THR A 14 16.04 9.30 13.84
N ASP A 15 15.18 9.36 12.82
CA ASP A 15 14.32 10.52 12.67
C ASP A 15 13.07 10.25 13.50
N ALA A 16 12.65 11.27 14.25
CA ALA A 16 11.58 11.20 15.26
C ALA A 16 10.18 10.91 14.69
N GLU A 17 10.06 10.64 13.39
CA GLU A 17 8.81 10.35 12.70
C GLU A 17 8.96 9.05 11.93
N HIS A 18 8.62 7.92 12.55
CA HIS A 18 8.44 6.66 11.84
C HIS A 18 7.22 6.79 10.91
N LYS A 19 7.43 7.36 9.72
CA LYS A 19 6.40 7.55 8.70
C LYS A 19 6.06 6.20 8.08
N HIS A 20 5.08 5.52 8.67
CA HIS A 20 4.52 4.30 8.14
C HIS A 20 3.55 4.60 6.99
N ILE A 21 3.46 3.70 6.01
CA ILE A 21 2.50 3.84 4.91
C ILE A 21 1.38 2.81 5.07
N LEU A 22 0.14 3.31 5.07
CA LEU A 22 -1.07 2.49 5.06
C LEU A 22 -1.62 2.37 3.64
N PHE A 23 -1.91 1.14 3.23
CA PHE A 23 -2.62 0.85 1.99
C PHE A 23 -4.05 0.42 2.33
N SER A 24 -5.02 1.15 1.78
CA SER A 24 -6.44 0.91 2.01
C SER A 24 -7.12 0.56 0.71
N SER A 25 -7.63 -0.67 0.58
CA SER A 25 -8.52 -1.02 -0.52
C SER A 25 -9.89 -0.37 -0.32
N CYS A 26 -10.36 0.31 -1.36
CA CYS A 26 -11.65 0.96 -1.40
C CYS A 26 -12.57 0.28 -2.43
N ASN A 27 -13.88 0.31 -2.17
CA ASN A 27 -14.89 -0.27 -3.05
C ASN A 27 -15.06 0.49 -4.38
N ASP A 28 -14.30 1.57 -4.59
CA ASP A 28 -14.22 2.36 -5.82
C ASP A 28 -13.13 1.86 -6.78
N ASN A 29 -12.68 0.61 -6.61
CA ASN A 29 -11.60 -0.03 -7.38
C ASN A 29 -10.22 0.64 -7.22
N THR A 30 -10.00 1.35 -6.11
CA THR A 30 -8.71 1.96 -5.80
C THR A 30 -8.05 1.35 -4.58
N VAL A 31 -6.72 1.46 -4.51
CA VAL A 31 -5.96 1.37 -3.26
C VAL A 31 -5.43 2.75 -2.94
N ARG A 32 -5.83 3.32 -1.81
CA ARG A 32 -5.36 4.62 -1.34
C ARG A 32 -4.14 4.43 -0.44
N ILE A 33 -3.18 5.34 -0.59
CA ILE A 33 -1.90 5.32 0.10
C ILE A 33 -1.87 6.49 1.08
N TYR A 34 -1.75 6.21 2.37
CA TYR A 34 -1.73 7.23 3.42
C TYR A 34 -0.41 7.22 4.17
N GLU A 35 0.13 8.41 4.45
CA GLU A 35 1.19 8.59 5.44
C GLU A 35 0.60 8.53 6.85
N LEU A 36 1.26 7.83 7.76
CA LEU A 36 0.92 7.81 9.18
C LEU A 36 1.93 8.64 10.00
N PRO A 37 1.47 9.29 11.09
CA PRO A 37 0.12 9.20 11.67
C PRO A 37 -0.88 10.21 11.08
N SER A 38 -0.47 11.07 10.14
CA SER A 38 -1.30 12.19 9.66
C SER A 38 -2.52 11.77 8.85
N PHE A 39 -2.52 10.55 8.29
CA PHE A 39 -3.49 10.08 7.29
C PHE A 39 -3.54 10.97 6.05
N GLU A 40 -2.46 11.68 5.75
CA GLU A 40 -2.36 12.44 4.50
C GLU A 40 -2.28 11.47 3.32
N GLU A 41 -3.17 11.64 2.34
CA GLU A 41 -3.17 10.80 1.14
C GLU A 41 -1.97 11.16 0.25
N LYS A 42 -1.06 10.21 0.04
CA LYS A 42 0.15 10.38 -0.78
C LYS A 42 -0.03 9.87 -2.21
N GLY A 43 -1.07 9.08 -2.47
CA GLY A 43 -1.36 8.58 -3.81
C GLY A 43 -2.45 7.52 -3.87
N ARG A 44 -2.72 7.05 -5.09
CA ARG A 44 -3.72 6.02 -5.40
C ARG A 44 -3.20 5.05 -6.45
N LEU A 45 -3.53 3.78 -6.28
CA LEU A 45 -3.40 2.74 -7.29
C LEU A 45 -4.79 2.42 -7.84
N PHE A 46 -4.89 2.19 -9.14
CA PHE A 46 -6.16 1.88 -9.82
C PHE A 46 -6.17 0.43 -10.27
N ALA A 47 -7.25 -0.28 -9.94
CA ALA A 47 -7.50 -1.66 -10.34
C ALA A 47 -8.73 -1.75 -11.26
N ARG A 48 -8.94 -2.91 -11.88
CA ARG A 48 -10.09 -3.11 -12.79
C ARG A 48 -11.37 -3.41 -12.00
N GLN A 49 -11.23 -4.08 -10.86
CA GLN A 49 -12.30 -4.35 -9.89
C GLN A 49 -11.80 -4.09 -8.47
N GLU A 50 -12.67 -4.31 -7.48
CA GLU A 50 -12.33 -4.16 -6.06
C GLU A 50 -11.09 -4.98 -5.73
N VAL A 51 -10.10 -4.33 -5.11
CA VAL A 51 -8.88 -5.00 -4.65
C VAL A 51 -9.21 -5.79 -3.39
N ARG A 52 -9.07 -7.11 -3.46
CA ARG A 52 -9.42 -8.02 -2.36
C ARG A 52 -8.21 -8.51 -1.59
N THR A 53 -7.01 -8.28 -2.10
CA THR A 53 -5.77 -8.68 -1.43
C THR A 53 -4.69 -7.64 -1.69
N ILE A 54 -3.90 -7.35 -0.65
CA ILE A 54 -2.73 -6.49 -0.73
C ILE A 54 -1.63 -7.19 0.06
N GLN A 55 -0.48 -7.45 -0.56
CA GLN A 55 0.63 -8.17 0.08
C GLN A 55 1.96 -7.50 -0.22
N LYS A 56 2.80 -7.35 0.81
CA LYS A 56 4.18 -6.89 0.66
C LYS A 56 5.03 -7.98 0.02
N GLY A 57 5.80 -7.59 -0.98
CA GLY A 57 6.79 -8.40 -1.65
C GLY A 57 8.23 -8.12 -1.21
N PRO A 58 9.18 -9.00 -1.57
CA PRO A 58 10.60 -8.69 -1.46
C PRO A 58 10.97 -7.49 -2.34
N GLY A 59 12.08 -6.82 -2.02
CA GLY A 59 12.66 -5.78 -2.90
C GLY A 59 11.80 -4.52 -3.10
N GLY A 60 10.93 -4.18 -2.14
CA GLY A 60 10.06 -3.00 -2.25
C GLY A 60 8.87 -3.20 -3.20
N LEU A 61 8.52 -4.45 -3.52
CA LEU A 61 7.35 -4.75 -4.33
C LEU A 61 6.08 -4.76 -3.48
N LEU A 62 4.96 -4.42 -4.12
CA LEU A 62 3.62 -4.60 -3.60
C LEU A 62 2.80 -5.40 -4.60
N PHE A 63 2.06 -6.39 -4.12
CA PHE A 63 1.15 -7.19 -4.91
C PHE A 63 -0.29 -6.84 -4.55
N THR A 64 -1.12 -6.62 -5.55
CA THR A 64 -2.57 -6.41 -5.38
C THR A 64 -3.33 -7.38 -6.25
N GLY A 65 -4.26 -8.13 -5.66
CA GLY A 65 -5.19 -8.99 -6.41
C GLY A 65 -6.59 -8.40 -6.39
N ASP A 66 -7.22 -8.27 -7.56
CA ASP A 66 -8.57 -7.74 -7.71
C ASP A 66 -9.61 -8.80 -8.09
N GLY A 67 -10.89 -8.40 -8.11
CA GLY A 67 -12.01 -9.27 -8.43
C GLY A 67 -11.98 -9.93 -9.82
N THR A 68 -11.12 -9.47 -10.74
CA THR A 68 -10.96 -10.09 -12.05
C THR A 68 -10.16 -11.38 -12.02
N GLY A 69 -9.49 -11.68 -10.89
CA GLY A 69 -8.54 -12.78 -10.75
C GLY A 69 -7.12 -12.44 -11.23
N LEU A 70 -6.87 -11.19 -11.66
CA LEU A 70 -5.54 -10.70 -12.01
C LEU A 70 -4.78 -10.21 -10.78
N THR A 71 -3.46 -10.39 -10.82
CA THR A 71 -2.52 -9.81 -9.85
C THR A 71 -1.70 -8.72 -10.53
N THR A 72 -1.67 -7.53 -9.93
CA THR A 72 -0.83 -6.42 -10.36
C THR A 72 0.36 -6.28 -9.41
N VAL A 73 1.54 -6.07 -9.99
CA VAL A 73 2.79 -5.86 -9.25
C VAL A 73 3.19 -4.40 -9.35
N TRP A 74 3.44 -3.77 -8.21
CA TRP A 74 3.86 -2.38 -8.11
C TRP A 74 5.28 -2.31 -7.55
N LYS A 75 6.12 -1.49 -8.17
CA LYS A 75 7.41 -1.13 -7.60
C LYS A 75 7.22 0.13 -6.75
N MET A 76 7.38 0.00 -5.45
CA MET A 76 7.34 1.14 -4.55
C MET A 76 8.72 1.78 -4.54
N ASN A 77 8.79 3.05 -4.88
CA ASN A 77 10.01 3.83 -4.65
C ASN A 77 10.02 4.23 -3.17
N ALA A 78 11.10 3.89 -2.47
CA ALA A 78 11.36 4.34 -1.12
C ALA A 78 11.84 5.80 -1.12
#